data_AF-A0A7S4PKP5-F1
#
_entry.id   AF-A0A7S4PKP5-F1
#
_cell.length_a   1.000
_cell.length_b   1.000
_cell.length_c   1.000
_cell.angle_alpha   90.00
_cell.angle_beta   90.00
_cell.angle_gamma   90.00
#
_symmetry.space_group_name_H-M   'P 1'
#
loop_
_entity.id
_entity.type
_entity.pdbx_description
1 polymer ?
#
loop_
_entity_poly.entity_id
_entity_poly.type
_entity_poly.pdbx_seq_one_letter_code
_entity_poly.pdbx_strand_id
1 'polypeptide(L)'
;MISTTLAQTAFLSPSLLCRPLESTGFMNKAPILKLNAVKQPSRLHRGVGGRHVKQELQMKAGSNHVSRGLALLSTLAVVSTPLLSSGAPPPPPVEVSANFQNPYLLLEPAGESYLGKKGINLQMPSELSDKDEAPLAYTMKKAAKPKINYIENLSNLDIAASFLWTMFLYFGIFDINYKDNVIRQAGGVDGDVRPSDWVNIKLGKFFEMEQETWKDDWRAPVPLQMFTFSLFFLAGLAIERGIVVGAGDVNGFFAFSAALSGCIWAGVYELGRTQQRGYRLTREEQEAMDQEWKDFCDFAQEQLEVKPNGRVYVGDVMKAFRRSYGKYRTSEQLSDEKLKGYFRRFARNTTGMKGKQGFYKGIALVQKADAFGYPTAQFRWAEEEKKRRDEEVRKAREDAAEAARMAEEAAMRARENADDTVGKKREDAEEKKRSQEV
;
A
#
# COMPACT_ATOMS: atom_id res chain seq x y z
N MET A 1 12.38 46.69 -13.68
CA MET A 1 13.58 45.96 -14.13
C MET A 1 14.24 45.33 -12.91
N ILE A 2 14.02 44.04 -12.71
CA ILE A 2 14.96 43.00 -12.26
C ILE A 2 14.15 41.70 -12.46
N SER A 3 14.69 40.84 -13.30
CA SER A 3 14.06 39.64 -13.87
C SER A 3 14.26 38.47 -12.92
N THR A 4 13.18 37.81 -12.50
CA THR A 4 13.24 36.56 -11.73
C THR A 4 13.22 35.40 -12.71
N THR A 5 14.39 34.88 -13.04
CA THR A 5 14.59 33.81 -14.00
C THR A 5 14.30 32.46 -13.35
N LEU A 6 13.45 31.68 -14.02
CA LEU A 6 13.14 30.27 -13.75
C LEU A 6 14.40 29.41 -13.61
N ALA A 7 14.43 28.55 -12.59
CA ALA A 7 15.24 27.34 -12.60
C ALA A 7 14.31 26.13 -12.63
N GLN A 8 14.05 25.63 -13.84
CA GLN A 8 13.53 24.28 -14.08
C GLN A 8 14.71 23.30 -13.90
N THR A 9 14.72 22.54 -12.81
CA THR A 9 15.57 21.36 -12.68
C THR A 9 14.76 20.11 -12.98
N ALA A 10 15.12 19.47 -14.09
CA ALA A 10 14.60 18.20 -14.53
C ALA A 10 15.00 17.10 -13.51
N PHE A 11 14.02 16.54 -12.81
CA PHE A 11 14.19 15.30 -12.07
C PHE A 11 14.07 14.13 -13.04
N LEU A 12 15.23 13.52 -13.36
CA LEU A 12 15.30 12.23 -14.04
C LEU A 12 14.86 11.12 -13.07
N SER A 13 13.88 10.35 -13.51
CA SER A 13 13.28 9.21 -12.79
C SER A 13 14.25 8.02 -12.75
N PRO A 14 14.61 7.46 -11.57
CA PRO A 14 15.31 6.18 -11.50
C PRO A 14 14.26 5.06 -11.42
N SER A 15 13.78 4.59 -12.57
CA SER A 15 12.77 3.53 -12.65
C SER A 15 13.22 2.35 -13.51
N LEU A 16 14.45 1.86 -13.36
CA LEU A 16 14.94 0.69 -14.11
C LEU A 16 16.05 -0.08 -13.37
N LEU A 17 15.74 -0.70 -12.23
CA LEU A 17 16.58 -1.78 -11.67
C LEU A 17 15.67 -2.84 -11.04
N CYS A 18 15.08 -3.68 -11.89
CA CYS A 18 14.63 -5.05 -11.61
C CYS A 18 13.89 -5.57 -12.86
N ARG A 19 14.64 -5.85 -13.92
CA ARG A 19 14.20 -6.72 -15.02
C ARG A 19 15.10 -7.94 -15.07
N PRO A 20 14.57 -9.17 -15.02
CA PRO A 20 15.36 -10.35 -15.28
C PRO A 20 15.73 -10.43 -16.77
N LEU A 21 16.96 -10.88 -17.03
CA LEU A 21 17.47 -11.25 -18.34
C LEU A 21 16.61 -12.37 -18.95
N GLU A 22 15.78 -12.03 -19.94
CA GLU A 22 15.18 -13.02 -20.83
C GLU A 22 16.21 -13.43 -21.88
N SER A 23 16.61 -14.70 -21.83
CA SER A 23 17.42 -15.34 -22.87
C SER A 23 16.61 -15.44 -24.17
N THR A 24 17.12 -14.82 -25.23
CA THR A 24 16.60 -14.98 -26.58
C THR A 24 16.91 -16.39 -27.10
N GLY A 25 15.93 -17.30 -26.95
CA GLY A 25 15.91 -18.61 -27.57
C GLY A 25 15.09 -18.59 -28.86
N PHE A 26 15.74 -19.01 -29.94
CA PHE A 26 15.25 -19.14 -31.32
C PHE A 26 13.81 -19.67 -31.45
N MET A 27 13.00 -18.96 -32.24
CA MET A 27 11.73 -19.46 -32.78
C MET A 27 11.99 -20.49 -33.90
N ASN A 28 11.52 -21.72 -33.71
CA ASN A 28 11.13 -22.60 -34.82
C ASN A 28 9.66 -22.99 -34.62
N LYS A 29 8.83 -22.52 -35.55
CA LYS A 29 7.41 -22.83 -35.65
C LYS A 29 7.25 -24.24 -36.22
N ALA A 30 6.50 -25.10 -35.54
CA ALA A 30 5.89 -26.29 -36.12
C ALA A 30 4.39 -26.31 -35.77
N PRO A 31 3.49 -26.60 -36.74
CA PRO A 31 2.06 -26.57 -36.53
C PRO A 31 1.59 -27.87 -35.86
N ILE A 32 0.86 -27.76 -34.73
CA ILE A 32 0.22 -28.91 -34.09
C ILE A 32 -1.21 -29.04 -34.64
N LEU A 33 -1.45 -30.20 -35.26
CA LEU A 33 -2.72 -30.71 -35.75
C LEU A 33 -3.75 -30.82 -34.62
N LYS A 34 -4.97 -30.35 -34.89
CA LYS A 34 -6.16 -30.59 -34.06
C LYS A 34 -6.55 -32.08 -34.16
N LEU A 35 -6.48 -32.79 -33.04
CA LEU A 35 -7.08 -34.12 -32.90
C LEU A 35 -8.34 -34.04 -32.03
N ASN A 36 -9.40 -34.63 -32.58
CA ASN A 36 -10.76 -34.60 -32.09
C ASN A 36 -10.96 -35.36 -30.77
N ALA A 37 -12.00 -34.93 -30.07
CA ALA A 37 -12.49 -35.42 -28.79
C ALA A 37 -12.69 -36.94 -28.75
N VAL A 38 -12.17 -37.56 -27.69
CA VAL A 38 -12.58 -38.91 -27.26
C VAL A 38 -13.41 -38.77 -25.98
N LYS A 39 -14.65 -39.23 -26.09
CA LYS A 39 -15.73 -39.26 -25.11
C LYS A 39 -15.40 -40.29 -24.02
N GLN A 40 -15.23 -39.86 -22.76
CA GLN A 40 -15.12 -40.80 -21.64
C GLN A 40 -16.51 -41.22 -21.12
N PRO A 41 -16.74 -42.51 -20.81
CA PRO A 41 -17.98 -42.97 -20.22
C PRO A 41 -18.00 -42.78 -18.70
N SER A 42 -19.13 -42.27 -18.23
CA SER A 42 -19.59 -42.19 -16.86
C SER A 42 -19.59 -43.56 -16.16
N ARG A 43 -18.93 -43.65 -14.98
CA ARG A 43 -19.06 -44.77 -14.05
C ARG A 43 -19.72 -44.34 -12.75
N LEU A 44 -20.90 -44.91 -12.53
CA LEU A 44 -21.57 -45.10 -11.24
C LEU A 44 -20.71 -45.95 -10.30
N HIS A 45 -20.63 -45.57 -9.02
CA HIS A 45 -20.66 -46.47 -7.85
C HIS A 45 -21.04 -45.61 -6.62
N ARG A 46 -22.24 -45.79 -6.06
CA ARG A 46 -22.62 -46.77 -5.03
C ARG A 46 -22.11 -46.36 -3.64
N GLY A 47 -23.05 -45.84 -2.84
CA GLY A 47 -22.83 -45.53 -1.43
C GLY A 47 -22.86 -46.76 -0.53
N VAL A 48 -22.22 -46.63 0.63
CA VAL A 48 -22.35 -47.29 1.95
C VAL A 48 -21.28 -46.56 2.79
N GLY A 49 -21.40 -46.18 4.05
CA GLY A 49 -22.38 -46.34 5.12
C GLY A 49 -21.81 -45.58 6.32
N GLY A 50 -22.70 -45.18 7.23
CA GLY A 50 -22.34 -44.31 8.35
C GLY A 50 -21.35 -44.93 9.34
N ARG A 51 -20.71 -44.04 10.10
CA ARG A 51 -20.33 -44.35 11.47
C ARG A 51 -20.39 -43.10 12.32
N HIS A 52 -21.25 -43.19 13.35
CA HIS A 52 -21.33 -42.29 14.48
C HIS A 52 -19.96 -42.08 15.11
N VAL A 53 -19.60 -40.81 15.32
CA VAL A 53 -18.66 -40.42 16.38
C VAL A 53 -19.39 -39.41 17.25
N LYS A 54 -19.81 -39.88 18.44
CA LYS A 54 -20.08 -39.03 19.60
C LYS A 54 -18.76 -38.34 19.95
N GLN A 55 -18.75 -37.01 19.90
CA GLN A 55 -17.78 -36.22 20.66
C GLN A 55 -18.55 -35.33 21.62
N GLU A 56 -18.45 -35.69 22.89
CA GLU A 56 -18.67 -34.81 24.03
C GLU A 56 -17.77 -33.58 23.85
N LEU A 57 -18.39 -32.41 23.76
CA LEU A 57 -17.70 -31.14 23.96
C LEU A 57 -18.28 -30.53 25.23
N GLN A 58 -17.47 -30.66 26.29
CA GLN A 58 -17.61 -29.97 27.55
C GLN A 58 -17.84 -28.47 27.31
N MET A 59 -18.96 -27.98 27.84
CA MET A 59 -19.14 -26.57 28.11
C MET A 59 -18.10 -26.13 29.12
N LYS A 60 -17.17 -25.27 28.71
CA LYS A 60 -16.41 -24.44 29.65
C LYS A 60 -16.92 -23.02 29.50
N ALA A 61 -17.82 -22.66 30.39
CA ALA A 61 -18.24 -21.30 30.65
C ALA A 61 -17.02 -20.48 31.08
N GLY A 62 -16.75 -19.41 30.34
CA GLY A 62 -15.72 -18.41 30.66
C GLY A 62 -16.27 -17.04 30.30
N SER A 63 -17.25 -16.59 31.09
CA SER A 63 -17.88 -15.29 30.98
C SER A 63 -17.24 -14.34 32.01
N ASN A 64 -16.93 -13.13 31.55
CA ASN A 64 -16.88 -11.88 32.31
C ASN A 64 -15.62 -11.58 33.14
N HIS A 65 -14.77 -10.68 32.64
CA HIS A 65 -14.83 -9.24 32.99
C HIS A 65 -13.60 -8.51 32.44
N VAL A 66 -13.74 -7.85 31.28
CA VAL A 66 -12.87 -6.74 30.88
C VAL A 66 -13.79 -5.59 30.48
N SER A 67 -14.33 -4.93 31.49
CA SER A 67 -15.18 -3.74 31.35
C SER A 67 -14.89 -2.78 32.48
N ARG A 68 -13.66 -2.23 32.51
CA ARG A 68 -13.30 -1.05 33.30
C ARG A 68 -12.22 -0.27 32.57
N GLY A 69 -12.64 0.71 31.79
CA GLY A 69 -11.73 1.60 31.06
C GLY A 69 -12.46 2.61 30.18
N LEU A 70 -13.60 3.15 30.64
CA LEU A 70 -14.36 4.16 29.92
C LEU A 70 -15.19 4.98 30.92
N ALA A 71 -14.48 5.67 31.81
CA ALA A 71 -15.03 6.69 32.69
C ALA A 71 -13.89 7.59 33.17
N LEU A 72 -13.35 8.45 32.30
CA LEU A 72 -12.44 9.55 32.67
C LEU A 72 -12.20 10.49 31.46
N LEU A 73 -13.27 10.98 30.83
CA LEU A 73 -13.19 12.00 29.76
C LEU A 73 -14.29 13.06 29.89
N SER A 74 -14.57 13.50 31.12
CA SER A 74 -15.54 14.57 31.38
C SER A 74 -15.05 15.65 32.36
N THR A 75 -13.74 15.74 32.61
CA THR A 75 -13.15 16.77 33.47
C THR A 75 -11.84 17.30 32.88
N LEU A 76 -11.93 17.95 31.71
CA LEU A 76 -10.96 18.98 31.32
C LEU A 76 -11.59 20.33 31.65
N ALA A 77 -11.54 20.64 32.94
CA ALA A 77 -11.80 21.97 33.46
C ALA A 77 -10.69 22.90 32.97
N VAL A 78 -11.11 23.93 32.23
CA VAL A 78 -10.66 25.32 32.35
C VAL A 78 -9.31 25.50 33.05
N VAL A 79 -8.22 25.48 32.28
CA VAL A 79 -6.96 26.09 32.72
C VAL A 79 -7.11 27.59 32.53
N SER A 80 -7.74 28.25 33.51
CA SER A 80 -7.62 29.69 33.69
C SER A 80 -6.23 29.97 34.24
N THR A 81 -5.36 30.57 33.44
CA THR A 81 -4.13 31.21 33.92
C THR A 81 -4.49 32.43 34.78
N PRO A 82 -4.10 32.50 36.06
CA PRO A 82 -4.11 33.75 36.81
C PRO A 82 -2.72 34.37 36.66
N LEU A 83 -2.55 35.27 35.71
CA LEU A 83 -1.37 36.11 35.62
C LEU A 83 -1.83 37.56 35.49
N LEU A 84 -1.33 38.40 36.41
CA LEU A 84 -1.51 39.85 36.58
C LEU A 84 -2.72 40.30 37.41
N SER A 85 -2.62 40.10 38.74
CA SER A 85 -3.20 41.02 39.72
C SER A 85 -2.08 41.94 40.22
N SER A 86 -1.89 43.07 39.54
CA SER A 86 -1.18 44.23 40.10
C SER A 86 -2.17 45.38 40.13
N GLY A 87 -2.39 45.94 41.32
CA GLY A 87 -3.44 46.91 41.63
C GLY A 87 -3.47 48.13 40.71
N ALA A 88 -4.39 48.11 39.75
CA ALA A 88 -4.95 49.31 39.17
C ALA A 88 -6.20 49.71 39.97
N PRO A 89 -6.41 51.00 40.28
CA PRO A 89 -7.62 51.46 40.94
C PRO A 89 -8.86 51.13 40.08
N PRO A 90 -10.03 50.88 40.71
CA PRO A 90 -11.25 50.56 39.98
C PRO A 90 -11.58 51.72 39.01
N PRO A 91 -11.95 51.42 37.75
CA PRO A 91 -12.41 52.45 36.83
C PRO A 91 -13.68 53.10 37.42
N PRO A 92 -13.89 54.42 37.19
CA PRO A 92 -15.11 55.08 37.62
C PRO A 92 -16.33 54.37 36.99
N PRO A 93 -17.49 54.39 37.69
CA PRO A 93 -18.70 53.78 37.18
C PRO A 93 -19.00 54.36 35.81
N VAL A 94 -18.98 53.50 34.79
CA VAL A 94 -19.45 53.84 33.45
C VAL A 94 -20.93 54.10 33.59
N GLU A 95 -21.33 55.36 33.48
CA GLU A 95 -22.72 55.71 33.21
C GLU A 95 -23.10 55.01 31.91
N VAL A 96 -23.88 53.93 32.05
CA VAL A 96 -24.56 53.29 30.93
C VAL A 96 -25.55 54.32 30.43
N SER A 97 -25.12 55.13 29.46
CA SER A 97 -26.01 56.04 28.74
C SER A 97 -27.15 55.19 28.19
N ALA A 98 -28.36 55.48 28.66
CA ALA A 98 -29.61 54.85 28.28
C ALA A 98 -29.98 55.19 26.82
N ASN A 99 -29.19 54.71 25.86
CA ASN A 99 -29.45 54.82 24.43
C ASN A 99 -29.36 53.47 23.70
N PHE A 100 -29.67 52.38 24.41
CA PHE A 100 -30.03 51.10 23.81
C PHE A 100 -31.55 51.02 23.65
N GLN A 101 -32.11 51.88 22.80
CA GLN A 101 -33.51 51.84 22.40
C GLN A 101 -33.67 51.83 20.87
N ASN A 102 -32.68 51.32 20.15
CA ASN A 102 -32.79 51.05 18.72
C ASN A 102 -32.24 49.64 18.39
N PRO A 103 -33.10 48.62 18.30
CA PRO A 103 -32.69 47.27 17.89
C PRO A 103 -32.32 47.16 16.39
N TYR A 104 -32.22 48.28 15.66
CA TYR A 104 -31.95 48.31 14.22
C TYR A 104 -30.49 48.66 13.85
N LEU A 105 -29.58 48.83 14.82
CA LEU A 105 -28.19 49.22 14.56
C LEU A 105 -27.18 48.06 14.43
N LEU A 106 -27.65 46.80 14.44
CA LEU A 106 -26.81 45.60 14.25
C LEU A 106 -26.83 45.06 12.80
N LEU A 107 -27.38 45.81 11.86
CA LEU A 107 -27.25 45.54 10.44
C LEU A 107 -26.39 46.64 9.83
N GLU A 108 -25.08 46.42 9.79
CA GLU A 108 -24.27 47.09 8.76
C GLU A 108 -24.97 46.84 7.42
N PRO A 109 -25.18 47.88 6.59
CA PRO A 109 -25.76 47.67 5.27
C PRO A 109 -24.84 46.71 4.54
N ALA A 110 -25.38 45.54 4.16
CA ALA A 110 -24.73 44.59 3.31
C ALA A 110 -24.25 45.35 2.06
N GLY A 111 -22.95 45.63 2.03
CA GLY A 111 -22.27 46.07 0.83
C GLY A 111 -22.60 45.08 -0.28
N GLU A 112 -22.83 45.65 -1.47
CA GLU A 112 -23.20 44.95 -2.71
C GLU A 112 -22.72 43.50 -2.74
N SER A 113 -23.67 42.57 -2.66
CA SER A 113 -23.37 41.18 -2.96
C SER A 113 -22.88 41.14 -4.41
N TYR A 114 -21.66 40.63 -4.60
CA TYR A 114 -20.98 40.46 -5.90
C TYR A 114 -21.74 39.58 -6.91
N LEU A 115 -22.97 39.16 -6.57
CA LEU A 115 -23.83 38.23 -7.30
C LEU A 115 -25.24 38.80 -7.47
N GLY A 116 -25.36 40.05 -7.92
CA GLY A 116 -26.42 40.53 -8.84
C GLY A 116 -27.89 40.17 -8.55
N LYS A 117 -28.28 39.81 -7.33
CA LYS A 117 -29.66 39.51 -6.96
C LYS A 117 -30.11 40.53 -5.93
N LYS A 118 -30.90 41.49 -6.44
CA LYS A 118 -31.58 42.53 -5.66
C LYS A 118 -32.36 41.89 -4.51
N GLY A 119 -31.88 42.07 -3.30
CA GLY A 119 -32.68 41.89 -2.09
C GLY A 119 -33.83 42.91 -2.04
N ILE A 120 -34.84 42.58 -1.26
CA ILE A 120 -36.11 43.28 -1.13
C ILE A 120 -35.90 44.78 -0.86
N ASN A 121 -36.51 45.59 -1.73
CA ASN A 121 -36.63 47.05 -1.76
C ASN A 121 -36.39 47.77 -0.42
N LEU A 122 -35.14 48.13 -0.14
CA LEU A 122 -34.85 49.36 0.59
C LEU A 122 -35.08 50.51 -0.40
N GLN A 123 -36.25 51.15 -0.33
CA GLN A 123 -36.50 52.39 -1.05
C GLN A 123 -35.48 53.41 -0.56
N MET A 124 -34.49 53.73 -1.40
CA MET A 124 -33.62 54.85 -1.11
C MET A 124 -34.47 56.12 -1.13
N PRO A 125 -34.27 57.05 -0.17
CA PRO A 125 -34.98 58.32 -0.15
C PRO A 125 -34.79 59.02 -1.50
N SER A 126 -35.90 59.48 -2.09
CA SER A 126 -36.00 60.05 -3.43
C SER A 126 -35.28 61.39 -3.62
N GLU A 127 -34.44 61.79 -2.66
CA GLU A 127 -33.70 63.05 -2.66
C GLU A 127 -32.21 62.88 -3.03
N LEU A 128 -31.72 61.66 -3.27
CA LEU A 128 -30.41 61.47 -3.91
C LEU A 128 -30.58 61.56 -5.42
N SER A 129 -30.32 62.75 -5.96
CA SER A 129 -30.22 63.04 -7.38
C SER A 129 -29.00 62.31 -7.97
N ASP A 130 -29.17 61.56 -9.06
CA ASP A 130 -28.10 60.89 -9.82
C ASP A 130 -27.03 61.85 -10.37
N LYS A 131 -27.18 63.17 -10.15
CA LYS A 131 -26.24 64.22 -10.57
C LYS A 131 -25.36 64.76 -9.44
N ASP A 132 -25.54 64.28 -8.21
CA ASP A 132 -24.69 64.69 -7.11
C ASP A 132 -23.39 63.89 -7.19
N GLU A 133 -22.35 64.52 -7.73
CA GLU A 133 -20.99 63.99 -7.83
C GLU A 133 -20.65 63.31 -6.50
N ALA A 134 -20.46 61.99 -6.53
CA ALA A 134 -20.07 61.21 -5.37
C ALA A 134 -18.89 61.94 -4.71
N PRO A 135 -19.03 62.41 -3.46
CA PRO A 135 -18.11 63.38 -2.89
C PRO A 135 -16.68 62.84 -3.04
N LEU A 136 -15.78 63.60 -3.66
CA LEU A 136 -14.37 63.24 -3.88
C LEU A 136 -13.68 62.73 -2.59
N ALA A 137 -14.19 63.13 -1.42
CA ALA A 137 -13.79 62.62 -0.12
C ALA A 137 -14.01 61.10 0.06
N TYR A 138 -15.04 60.52 -0.56
CA TYR A 138 -15.37 59.09 -0.47
C TYR A 138 -14.50 58.23 -1.39
N THR A 139 -14.11 58.75 -2.56
CA THR A 139 -13.16 58.08 -3.47
C THR A 139 -11.73 58.12 -2.92
N MET A 140 -11.32 59.22 -2.27
CA MET A 140 -10.02 59.29 -1.61
C MET A 140 -9.92 58.38 -0.36
N LYS A 141 -11.00 58.20 0.41
CA LYS A 141 -11.02 57.23 1.53
C LYS A 141 -10.94 55.77 1.07
N LYS A 142 -11.52 55.41 -0.09
CA LYS A 142 -11.34 54.07 -0.67
C LYS A 142 -9.91 53.80 -1.16
N ALA A 143 -9.16 54.85 -1.53
CA ALA A 143 -7.78 54.73 -1.99
C ALA A 143 -6.77 54.58 -0.84
N ALA A 144 -7.08 55.13 0.34
CA ALA A 144 -6.26 54.97 1.53
C ALA A 144 -6.57 53.63 2.24
N LYS A 145 -6.30 52.50 1.58
CA LYS A 145 -6.20 51.23 2.32
C LYS A 145 -5.06 51.40 3.33
N PRO A 146 -5.32 51.33 4.66
CA PRO A 146 -4.25 51.43 5.62
C PRO A 146 -3.22 50.36 5.28
N LYS A 147 -1.97 50.78 5.07
CA LYS A 147 -0.84 49.84 5.03
C LYS A 147 -0.70 49.30 6.44
N ILE A 148 -1.49 48.29 6.78
CA ILE A 148 -1.33 47.57 8.02
C ILE A 148 0.01 46.85 7.89
N ASN A 149 1.00 47.28 8.67
CA ASN A 149 2.27 46.56 8.77
C ASN A 149 2.01 45.27 9.55
N TYR A 150 1.58 44.22 8.85
CA TYR A 150 1.27 42.90 9.43
C TYR A 150 2.46 42.22 10.14
N ILE A 151 3.68 42.73 9.92
CA ILE A 151 4.91 42.23 10.55
C ILE A 151 5.19 42.94 11.88
N GLU A 152 4.84 44.22 12.01
CA GLU A 152 5.20 45.03 13.19
C GLU A 152 4.21 44.85 14.35
N ASN A 153 2.99 44.38 14.05
CA ASN A 153 1.93 44.15 15.03
C ASN A 153 1.57 42.66 15.12
N LEU A 154 2.54 41.78 15.40
CA LEU A 154 2.20 40.42 15.84
C LEU A 154 1.54 40.53 17.22
N SER A 155 0.24 40.25 17.28
CA SER A 155 -0.43 40.14 18.56
C SER A 155 0.08 38.90 19.31
N ASN A 156 0.02 38.90 20.65
CA ASN A 156 0.33 37.69 21.43
C ASN A 156 -0.55 36.50 21.02
N LEU A 157 -1.76 36.79 20.53
CA LEU A 157 -2.71 35.78 20.04
C LEU A 157 -2.24 35.17 18.71
N ASP A 158 -1.67 35.98 17.81
CA ASP A 158 -1.09 35.52 16.53
C ASP A 158 0.10 34.60 16.78
N ILE A 159 0.97 34.97 17.74
CA ILE A 159 2.12 34.15 18.14
C ILE A 159 1.64 32.81 18.73
N ALA A 160 0.63 32.85 19.61
CA ALA A 160 0.05 31.64 20.18
C ALA A 160 -0.61 30.75 19.11
N ALA A 161 -1.35 31.34 18.18
CA ALA A 161 -1.95 30.62 17.05
C ALA A 161 -0.88 29.97 16.17
N SER A 162 0.19 30.68 15.86
CA SER A 162 1.31 30.18 15.07
C SER A 162 2.03 29.04 15.76
N PHE A 163 2.24 29.13 17.07
CA PHE A 163 2.81 28.05 17.87
C PHE A 163 1.90 26.81 17.92
N LEU A 164 0.58 26.99 18.02
CA LEU A 164 -0.37 25.87 17.94
C LEU A 164 -0.34 25.21 16.55
N TRP A 165 -0.32 26.00 15.48
CA TRP A 165 -0.12 25.44 14.13
C TRP A 165 1.19 24.68 14.05
N THR A 166 2.28 25.21 14.60
CA THR A 166 3.58 24.51 14.67
C THR A 166 3.44 23.15 15.34
N MET A 167 2.79 23.08 16.50
CA MET A 167 2.56 21.83 17.22
C MET A 167 1.70 20.85 16.43
N PHE A 168 0.65 21.35 15.77
CA PHE A 168 -0.17 20.54 14.90
C PHE A 168 0.62 19.98 13.71
N LEU A 169 1.43 20.79 13.02
CA LEU A 169 2.21 20.30 11.89
C LEU A 169 3.36 19.38 12.33
N TYR A 170 3.93 19.62 13.52
CA TYR A 170 5.04 18.83 14.07
C TYR A 170 4.58 17.44 14.56
N PHE A 171 3.46 17.38 15.29
CA PHE A 171 2.95 16.14 15.89
C PHE A 171 1.78 15.49 15.13
N GLY A 172 1.05 16.25 14.31
CA GLY A 172 -0.13 15.77 13.61
C GLY A 172 0.20 14.75 12.52
N ILE A 173 -0.82 14.06 12.03
CA ILE A 173 -0.69 13.22 10.82
C ILE A 173 -1.03 14.09 9.62
N PHE A 174 -0.11 14.16 8.66
CA PHE A 174 -0.55 14.41 7.30
C PHE A 174 -0.71 13.07 6.61
N ASP A 175 -1.94 12.67 6.36
CA ASP A 175 -2.22 11.57 5.46
C ASP A 175 -2.01 12.09 4.03
N ILE A 176 -0.76 12.39 3.66
CA ILE A 176 -0.41 13.08 2.40
C ILE A 176 -0.68 12.17 1.20
N ASN A 177 -0.86 10.86 1.39
CA ASN A 177 -1.26 10.02 0.27
C ASN A 177 -1.81 8.65 0.70
N TYR A 178 -3.12 8.50 0.55
CA TYR A 178 -3.90 7.29 0.87
C TYR A 178 -3.58 6.08 -0.04
N LYS A 179 -2.82 6.25 -1.12
CA LYS A 179 -2.60 5.18 -2.11
C LYS A 179 -1.14 4.93 -2.54
N ASP A 180 -0.30 5.96 -2.67
CA ASP A 180 1.00 5.81 -3.36
C ASP A 180 2.25 6.26 -2.58
N ASN A 181 2.22 6.33 -1.25
CA ASN A 181 3.38 6.83 -0.53
C ASN A 181 4.60 5.91 -0.67
N VAL A 182 5.57 6.34 -1.48
CA VAL A 182 6.97 5.86 -1.55
C VAL A 182 7.62 5.79 -0.15
N ILE A 183 7.08 6.51 0.82
CA ILE A 183 7.44 6.43 2.25
C ILE A 183 7.14 5.03 2.85
N ARG A 184 6.07 4.34 2.40
CA ARG A 184 5.79 2.93 2.74
C ARG A 184 6.87 1.97 2.26
N GLN A 185 7.55 2.30 1.16
CA GLN A 185 8.61 1.47 0.57
C GLN A 185 9.99 1.75 1.18
N ALA A 186 10.29 2.99 1.54
CA ALA A 186 11.60 3.35 2.07
C ALA A 186 11.80 2.97 3.56
N GLY A 187 10.70 2.82 4.32
CA GLY A 187 10.78 2.69 5.76
C GLY A 187 10.52 1.30 6.33
N GLY A 188 10.08 0.31 5.55
CA GLY A 188 9.84 -1.05 6.05
C GLY A 188 8.75 -1.19 7.13
N VAL A 189 8.25 -0.11 7.71
CA VAL A 189 7.27 -0.08 8.79
C VAL A 189 5.93 0.39 8.23
N ASP A 190 4.89 -0.44 8.38
CA ASP A 190 3.49 -0.16 8.00
C ASP A 190 2.84 0.92 8.92
N GLY A 191 3.59 1.95 9.30
CA GLY A 191 3.19 2.92 10.32
C GLY A 191 3.10 4.35 9.81
N ASP A 192 2.09 5.06 10.29
CA ASP A 192 1.99 6.51 10.19
C ASP A 192 3.29 7.16 10.72
N VAL A 193 4.01 7.84 9.83
CA VAL A 193 5.26 8.57 10.13
C VAL A 193 4.90 10.02 10.45
N ARG A 194 5.44 10.57 11.53
CA ARG A 194 5.22 11.98 11.86
C ARG A 194 5.86 12.88 10.80
N PRO A 195 5.28 14.04 10.49
CA PRO A 195 5.87 15.00 9.59
C PRO A 195 7.26 15.45 10.07
N SER A 196 7.42 15.66 11.39
CA SER A 196 8.71 15.97 12.01
C SER A 196 9.76 14.89 11.74
N ASP A 197 9.39 13.63 11.88
CA ASP A 197 10.30 12.49 11.73
C ASP A 197 10.73 12.35 10.26
N TRP A 198 9.79 12.55 9.33
CA TRP A 198 10.09 12.58 7.89
C TRP A 198 11.06 13.71 7.53
N VAL A 199 10.81 14.94 8.01
CA VAL A 199 11.70 16.09 7.77
C VAL A 199 13.08 15.83 8.39
N ASN A 200 13.14 15.31 9.62
CA ASN A 200 14.39 14.95 10.28
C ASN A 200 15.20 13.93 9.48
N ILE A 201 14.57 12.89 8.92
CA ILE A 201 15.26 11.91 8.06
C ILE A 201 15.80 12.57 6.80
N LYS A 202 15.03 13.46 6.17
CA LYS A 202 15.45 14.17 4.95
C LYS A 202 16.61 15.13 5.22
N LEU A 203 16.54 15.90 6.30
CA LEU A 203 17.59 16.82 6.68
C LEU A 203 18.84 16.09 7.17
N GLY A 204 18.70 14.99 7.93
CA GLY A 204 19.82 14.14 8.33
C GLY A 204 20.60 13.64 7.12
N LYS A 205 19.89 13.16 6.08
CA LYS A 205 20.51 12.77 4.80
C LYS A 205 21.19 13.94 4.08
N PHE A 206 20.59 15.13 4.11
CA PHE A 206 21.16 16.33 3.49
C PHE A 206 22.45 16.79 4.16
N PHE A 207 22.55 16.69 5.49
CA PHE A 207 23.74 17.05 6.26
C PHE A 207 24.74 15.90 6.41
N GLU A 208 24.58 14.80 5.67
CA GLU A 208 25.41 13.59 5.78
C GLU A 208 25.53 13.07 7.22
N MET A 209 24.53 13.35 8.07
CA MET A 209 24.43 12.80 9.41
C MET A 209 23.88 11.39 9.29
N GLU A 210 24.78 10.41 9.31
CA GLU A 210 24.43 9.01 9.18
C GLU A 210 23.43 8.60 10.26
N GLN A 211 22.27 8.06 9.85
CA GLN A 211 21.15 7.77 10.75
C GLN A 211 21.54 6.77 11.85
N GLU A 212 22.55 5.93 11.58
CA GLU A 212 23.12 4.98 12.53
C GLU A 212 23.77 5.65 13.75
N THR A 213 24.16 6.92 13.63
CA THR A 213 24.78 7.69 14.72
C THR A 213 23.77 8.25 15.72
N TRP A 214 22.46 8.11 15.46
CA TRP A 214 21.42 8.58 16.35
C TRP A 214 21.35 7.66 17.57
N LYS A 215 21.90 8.13 18.70
CA LYS A 215 22.22 7.32 19.88
C LYS A 215 21.01 6.75 20.63
N ASP A 216 19.83 7.35 20.49
CA ASP A 216 18.64 6.99 21.26
C ASP A 216 17.40 6.81 20.37
N ASP A 217 16.99 5.57 20.10
CA ASP A 217 15.66 5.23 19.57
C ASP A 217 15.19 6.07 18.37
N TRP A 218 16.06 6.24 17.35
CA TRP A 218 15.75 7.00 16.14
C TRP A 218 15.40 8.48 16.37
N ARG A 219 15.80 9.05 17.52
CA ARG A 219 15.66 10.48 17.76
C ARG A 219 16.78 11.22 17.03
N ALA A 220 16.38 12.13 16.15
CA ALA A 220 17.29 13.10 15.57
C ALA A 220 18.06 13.85 16.67
N PRO A 221 19.31 14.25 16.43
CA PRO A 221 20.07 15.04 17.40
C PRO A 221 19.32 16.35 17.72
N VAL A 222 19.43 16.83 18.97
CA VAL A 222 18.69 18.02 19.47
C VAL A 222 18.82 19.22 18.52
N PRO A 223 20.01 19.56 17.97
CA PRO A 223 20.12 20.66 17.01
C PRO A 223 19.24 20.48 15.77
N LEU A 224 19.15 19.25 15.25
CA LEU A 224 18.32 18.94 14.08
C LEU A 224 16.83 19.03 14.43
N GLN A 225 16.43 18.57 15.62
CA GLN A 225 15.06 18.72 16.10
C GLN A 225 14.66 20.19 16.26
N MET A 226 15.55 21.01 16.84
CA MET A 226 15.31 22.46 16.98
C MET A 226 15.17 23.14 15.63
N PHE A 227 16.03 22.78 14.67
CA PHE A 227 15.95 23.31 13.31
C PHE A 227 14.66 22.90 12.61
N THR A 228 14.28 21.63 12.70
CA THR A 228 13.00 21.13 12.16
C THR A 228 11.82 21.85 12.83
N PHE A 229 11.85 22.03 14.15
CA PHE A 229 10.84 22.79 14.88
C PHE A 229 10.76 24.24 14.37
N SER A 230 11.89 24.91 14.14
CA SER A 230 11.92 26.26 13.55
C SER A 230 11.31 26.30 12.14
N LEU A 231 11.54 25.28 11.29
CA LEU A 231 10.89 25.18 9.98
C LEU A 231 9.37 25.07 10.10
N PHE A 232 8.89 24.20 11.00
CA PHE A 232 7.46 24.07 11.27
C PHE A 232 6.88 25.34 11.91
N PHE A 233 7.68 26.09 12.67
CA PHE A 233 7.28 27.37 13.24
C PHE A 233 7.08 28.44 12.17
N LEU A 234 8.01 28.53 11.21
CA LEU A 234 7.86 29.39 10.05
C LEU A 234 6.65 29.00 9.19
N ALA A 235 6.40 27.70 9.01
CA ALA A 235 5.21 27.21 8.33
C ALA A 235 3.92 27.55 9.11
N GLY A 236 3.93 27.43 10.44
CA GLY A 236 2.83 27.81 11.31
C GLY A 236 2.49 29.29 11.21
N LEU A 237 3.51 30.17 11.23
CA LEU A 237 3.36 31.60 10.98
C LEU A 237 2.77 31.87 9.59
N ALA A 238 3.23 31.18 8.56
CA ALA A 238 2.71 31.36 7.20
C ALA A 238 1.24 30.94 7.08
N ILE A 239 0.83 29.84 7.72
CA ILE A 239 -0.57 29.38 7.75
C ILE A 239 -1.45 30.37 8.52
N GLU A 240 -1.02 30.80 9.70
CA GLU A 240 -1.74 31.80 10.51
C GLU A 240 -1.97 33.07 9.68
N ARG A 241 -0.93 33.61 9.06
CA ARG A 241 -1.03 34.81 8.22
C ARG A 241 -1.90 34.58 6.99
N GLY A 242 -1.82 33.42 6.37
CA GLY A 242 -2.70 33.03 5.27
C GLY A 242 -4.17 33.01 5.68
N ILE A 243 -4.49 32.49 6.87
CA ILE A 243 -5.85 32.45 7.40
C ILE A 243 -6.34 33.86 7.75
N VAL A 244 -5.54 34.66 8.46
CA VAL A 244 -5.91 36.04 8.84
C VAL A 244 -6.18 36.90 7.61
N VAL A 245 -5.28 36.85 6.61
CA VAL A 245 -5.43 37.61 5.37
C VAL A 245 -6.59 37.08 4.51
N GLY A 246 -6.74 35.75 4.42
CA GLY A 246 -7.74 35.11 3.57
C GLY A 246 -9.16 35.16 4.13
N ALA A 247 -9.33 34.99 5.44
CA ALA A 247 -10.61 35.04 6.11
C ALA A 247 -11.03 36.47 6.48
N GLY A 248 -10.14 37.45 6.36
CA GLY A 248 -10.36 38.81 6.85
C GLY A 248 -10.50 38.87 8.38
N ASP A 249 -9.93 37.90 9.09
CA ASP A 249 -10.01 37.82 10.55
C ASP A 249 -9.03 38.79 11.19
N VAL A 250 -9.46 40.03 11.40
CA VAL A 250 -8.65 41.12 11.95
C VAL A 250 -8.08 40.78 13.33
N ASN A 251 -8.76 39.92 14.10
CA ASN A 251 -8.41 39.63 15.48
C ASN A 251 -7.68 38.29 15.69
N GLY A 252 -7.50 37.48 14.65
CA GLY A 252 -6.80 36.18 14.71
C GLY A 252 -7.52 35.08 15.51
N PHE A 253 -8.72 35.32 16.05
CA PHE A 253 -9.47 34.35 16.87
C PHE A 253 -9.85 33.09 16.08
N PHE A 254 -10.17 33.22 14.80
CA PHE A 254 -10.48 32.09 13.95
C PHE A 254 -9.22 31.25 13.70
N ALA A 255 -8.09 31.88 13.37
CA ALA A 255 -6.82 31.19 13.21
C ALA A 255 -6.40 30.44 14.48
N PHE A 256 -6.54 31.08 15.65
CA PHE A 256 -6.24 30.48 16.96
C PHE A 256 -7.12 29.27 17.27
N SER A 257 -8.45 29.41 17.14
CA SER A 257 -9.40 28.34 17.46
C SER A 257 -9.26 27.13 16.51
N ALA A 258 -8.99 27.38 15.22
CA ALA A 258 -8.65 26.33 14.26
C ALA A 258 -7.35 25.60 14.64
N ALA A 259 -6.30 26.35 15.00
CA ALA A 259 -5.02 25.78 15.44
C ALA A 259 -5.18 24.92 16.70
N LEU A 260 -5.96 25.40 17.67
CA LEU A 260 -6.26 24.68 18.90
C LEU A 260 -6.99 23.35 18.62
N SER A 261 -7.97 23.38 17.72
CA SER A 261 -8.69 22.17 17.29
C SER A 261 -7.73 21.16 16.64
N GLY A 262 -6.81 21.64 15.79
CA GLY A 262 -5.75 20.83 15.20
C GLY A 262 -4.85 20.19 16.27
N CYS A 263 -4.38 20.97 17.24
CA CYS A 263 -3.57 20.47 18.35
C CYS A 263 -4.26 19.37 19.16
N ILE A 264 -5.57 19.50 19.42
CA ILE A 264 -6.34 18.45 20.11
C ILE A 264 -6.33 17.17 19.29
N TRP A 265 -6.56 17.27 17.98
CA TRP A 265 -6.48 16.11 17.07
C TRP A 265 -5.08 15.47 17.05
N ALA A 266 -4.02 16.28 16.97
CA ALA A 266 -2.65 15.79 17.05
C ALA A 266 -2.36 15.11 18.40
N GLY A 267 -2.86 15.67 19.51
CA GLY A 267 -2.74 15.09 20.85
C GLY A 267 -3.46 13.75 20.99
N VAL A 268 -4.71 13.66 20.53
CA VAL A 268 -5.49 12.40 20.51
C VAL A 268 -4.78 11.34 19.68
N TYR A 269 -4.25 11.73 18.52
CA TYR A 269 -3.46 10.83 17.69
C TYR A 269 -2.21 10.33 18.42
N GLU A 270 -1.46 11.21 19.07
CA GLU A 270 -0.26 10.82 19.80
C GLU A 270 -0.56 9.88 20.97
N LEU A 271 -1.67 10.11 21.67
CA LEU A 271 -2.17 9.18 22.69
C LEU A 271 -2.53 7.82 22.08
N GLY A 272 -3.22 7.79 20.94
CA GLY A 272 -3.53 6.53 20.26
C GLY A 272 -2.28 5.78 19.78
N ARG A 273 -1.29 6.51 19.24
CA ARG A 273 -0.02 5.95 18.74
C ARG A 273 0.81 5.34 19.85
N THR A 274 0.89 6.01 21.00
CA THR A 274 1.60 5.52 22.20
C THR A 274 0.95 4.29 22.81
N GLN A 275 -0.38 4.15 22.73
CA GLN A 275 -1.09 2.95 23.18
C GLN A 275 -0.93 1.76 22.23
N GLN A 276 -1.04 1.98 20.91
CA GLN A 276 -1.00 0.89 19.93
C GLN A 276 0.38 0.25 19.77
N ARG A 277 1.45 1.05 19.82
CA ARG A 277 2.80 0.55 19.58
C ARG A 277 3.49 0.00 20.83
N GLY A 278 2.83 0.02 21.99
CA GLY A 278 3.55 -0.14 23.26
C GLY A 278 4.64 0.92 23.37
N TYR A 279 5.57 0.74 24.30
CA TYR A 279 6.79 1.53 24.35
C TYR A 279 7.46 1.58 22.95
N ARG A 280 8.03 2.73 22.55
CA ARG A 280 8.76 2.84 21.26
C ARG A 280 9.68 1.63 21.12
N LEU A 281 9.54 0.86 20.02
CA LEU A 281 10.44 -0.27 19.78
C LEU A 281 11.86 0.25 19.84
N THR A 282 12.69 -0.45 20.60
CA THR A 282 14.11 -0.15 20.64
C THR A 282 14.71 -0.38 19.25
N ARG A 283 15.87 0.23 18.98
CA ARG A 283 16.57 0.00 17.71
C ARG A 283 16.81 -1.49 17.46
N GLU A 284 17.23 -2.22 18.49
CA GLU A 284 17.49 -3.66 18.42
C GLU A 284 16.22 -4.45 18.09
N GLU A 285 15.07 -4.11 18.69
CA GLU A 285 13.80 -4.76 18.40
C GLU A 285 13.35 -4.50 16.95
N GLN A 286 13.54 -3.28 16.46
CA GLN A 286 13.21 -2.91 15.08
C GLN A 286 14.12 -3.63 14.08
N GLU A 287 15.43 -3.65 14.32
CA GLU A 287 16.40 -4.38 13.50
C GLU A 287 16.10 -5.89 13.50
N ALA A 288 15.72 -6.46 14.66
CA ALA A 288 15.29 -7.85 14.75
C ALA A 288 14.03 -8.11 13.91
N MET A 289 13.02 -7.22 13.97
CA MET A 289 11.83 -7.32 13.14
C MET A 289 12.11 -7.18 11.64
N ASP A 290 13.02 -6.28 11.27
CA ASP A 290 13.42 -6.09 9.86
C ASP A 290 14.18 -7.31 9.34
N GLN A 291 15.02 -7.92 10.17
CA GLN A 291 15.71 -9.17 9.84
C GLN A 291 14.72 -10.35 9.73
N GLU A 292 13.78 -10.50 10.66
CA GLU A 292 12.71 -11.51 10.58
C GLU A 292 11.87 -11.34 9.31
N TRP A 293 11.54 -10.09 8.96
CA TRP A 293 10.78 -9.77 7.75
C TRP A 293 11.57 -10.11 6.49
N LYS A 294 12.87 -9.76 6.45
CA LYS A 294 13.77 -10.10 5.34
C LYS A 294 13.85 -11.61 5.14
N ASP A 295 14.06 -12.36 6.22
CA ASP A 295 14.10 -13.84 6.15
C ASP A 295 12.77 -14.43 5.65
N PHE A 296 11.64 -13.82 6.03
CA PHE A 296 10.34 -14.21 5.51
C PHE A 296 10.19 -13.90 4.02
N CYS A 297 10.71 -12.77 3.55
CA CYS A 297 10.72 -12.43 2.12
C CYS A 297 11.58 -13.41 1.32
N ASP A 298 12.76 -13.76 1.82
CA ASP A 298 13.66 -14.73 1.19
C ASP A 298 12.97 -16.12 1.10
N PHE A 299 12.37 -16.58 2.20
CA PHE A 299 11.52 -17.78 2.21
C PHE A 299 10.41 -17.71 1.16
N ALA A 300 9.68 -16.60 1.12
CA ALA A 300 8.54 -16.43 0.24
C ALA A 300 8.95 -16.46 -1.23
N GLN A 301 10.10 -15.87 -1.57
CA GLN A 301 10.64 -15.89 -2.93
C GLN A 301 11.04 -17.30 -3.37
N GLU A 302 11.53 -18.14 -2.45
CA GLU A 302 11.97 -19.50 -2.77
C GLU A 302 10.86 -20.56 -2.76
N GLN A 303 9.85 -20.38 -1.92
CA GLN A 303 8.87 -21.42 -1.58
C GLN A 303 7.43 -21.03 -1.92
N LEU A 304 7.13 -19.76 -2.17
CA LEU A 304 5.79 -19.32 -2.58
C LEU A 304 5.79 -18.95 -4.06
N GLU A 305 4.92 -19.60 -4.81
CA GLU A 305 4.69 -19.32 -6.22
C GLU A 305 3.32 -18.66 -6.40
N VAL A 306 3.27 -17.67 -7.29
CA VAL A 306 2.01 -17.02 -7.66
C VAL A 306 1.31 -17.88 -8.72
N LYS A 307 0.25 -18.57 -8.31
CA LYS A 307 -0.57 -19.41 -9.20
C LYS A 307 -2.01 -18.88 -9.19
N PRO A 308 -2.62 -18.51 -10.33
CA PRO A 308 -3.99 -17.97 -10.37
C PRO A 308 -5.02 -18.85 -9.66
N ASN A 309 -4.88 -20.17 -9.77
CA ASN A 309 -5.74 -21.16 -9.12
C ASN A 309 -5.17 -21.69 -7.79
N GLY A 310 -4.00 -21.18 -7.39
CA GLY A 310 -3.34 -21.54 -6.15
C GLY A 310 -4.16 -21.12 -4.93
N ARG A 311 -4.23 -22.00 -3.96
CA ARG A 311 -4.76 -21.71 -2.63
C ARG A 311 -3.81 -22.27 -1.60
N VAL A 312 -3.45 -21.45 -0.62
CA VAL A 312 -2.60 -21.87 0.48
C VAL A 312 -3.22 -21.49 1.82
N TYR A 313 -3.17 -22.41 2.78
CA TYR A 313 -3.57 -22.14 4.15
C TYR A 313 -2.42 -21.47 4.91
N VAL A 314 -2.71 -20.43 5.69
CA VAL A 314 -1.67 -19.70 6.45
C VAL A 314 -0.90 -20.65 7.37
N GLY A 315 -1.57 -21.65 7.96
CA GLY A 315 -0.93 -22.67 8.79
C GLY A 315 0.16 -23.46 8.07
N ASP A 316 -0.03 -23.76 6.79
CA ASP A 316 0.93 -24.52 6.00
C ASP A 316 2.14 -23.68 5.64
N VAL A 317 1.93 -22.40 5.33
CA VAL A 317 3.02 -21.42 5.11
C VAL A 317 3.86 -21.27 6.37
N MET A 318 3.23 -21.12 7.54
CA MET A 318 3.94 -21.00 8.81
C MET A 318 4.75 -22.27 9.11
N LYS A 319 4.17 -23.46 8.93
CA LYS A 319 4.89 -24.73 9.11
C LYS A 319 6.07 -24.85 8.14
N ALA A 320 5.88 -24.48 6.87
CA ALA A 320 6.94 -24.49 5.87
C ALA A 320 8.07 -23.51 6.23
N PHE A 321 7.74 -22.28 6.64
CA PHE A 321 8.71 -21.28 7.09
C PHE A 321 9.56 -21.78 8.26
N ARG A 322 8.91 -22.33 9.31
CA ARG A 322 9.59 -22.88 10.49
C ARG A 322 10.45 -24.11 10.18
N ARG A 323 10.14 -24.85 9.11
CA ARG A 323 10.98 -25.96 8.62
C ARG A 323 12.22 -25.45 7.89
N SER A 324 12.08 -24.39 7.08
CA SER A 324 13.18 -23.79 6.32
C SER A 324 14.15 -22.99 7.21
N TYR A 325 13.63 -22.24 8.20
CA TYR A 325 14.42 -21.40 9.08
C TYR A 325 14.44 -21.96 10.50
N GLY A 326 15.44 -22.79 10.79
CA GLY A 326 15.57 -23.50 12.08
C GLY A 326 15.64 -22.58 13.32
N LYS A 327 16.07 -21.31 13.15
CA LYS A 327 16.10 -20.30 14.22
C LYS A 327 14.73 -19.79 14.67
N TYR A 328 13.67 -20.08 13.92
CA TYR A 328 12.29 -19.70 14.24
C TYR A 328 11.40 -20.92 14.49
N ARG A 329 11.97 -22.03 14.98
CA ARG A 329 11.26 -23.32 15.07
C ARG A 329 10.13 -23.29 16.11
N THR A 330 10.28 -22.53 17.20
CA THR A 330 9.30 -22.47 18.30
C THR A 330 8.48 -21.17 18.28
N SER A 331 7.24 -21.21 18.79
CA SER A 331 6.37 -20.03 18.89
C SER A 331 6.89 -18.95 19.83
N GLU A 332 7.84 -19.30 20.70
CA GLU A 332 8.52 -18.39 21.61
C GLU A 332 9.53 -17.50 20.88
N GLN A 333 10.25 -18.05 19.89
CA GLN A 333 11.23 -17.29 19.10
C GLN A 333 10.55 -16.31 18.14
N LEU A 334 9.50 -16.76 17.46
CA LEU A 334 8.68 -15.92 16.59
C LEU A 334 7.22 -16.30 16.78
N SER A 335 6.41 -15.34 17.26
CA SER A 335 5.00 -15.60 17.51
C SER A 335 4.23 -15.87 16.23
N ASP A 336 3.27 -16.79 16.30
CA ASP A 336 2.42 -17.11 15.15
C ASP A 336 1.65 -15.89 14.63
N GLU A 337 1.34 -14.93 15.50
CA GLU A 337 0.66 -13.70 15.13
C GLU A 337 1.54 -12.77 14.29
N LYS A 338 2.82 -12.62 14.68
CA LYS A 338 3.81 -11.87 13.88
C LYS A 338 3.99 -12.50 12.52
N LEU A 339 4.21 -13.81 12.46
CA LEU A 339 4.39 -14.54 11.20
C LEU A 339 3.14 -14.50 10.30
N LYS A 340 1.93 -14.57 10.88
CA LYS A 340 0.67 -14.30 10.16
C LYS A 340 0.62 -12.89 9.62
N GLY A 341 1.13 -11.90 10.37
CA GLY A 341 1.26 -10.52 9.96
C GLY A 341 2.19 -10.36 8.74
N TYR A 342 3.38 -10.96 8.79
CA TYR A 342 4.32 -10.99 7.68
C TYR A 342 3.70 -11.62 6.44
N PHE A 343 3.09 -12.81 6.55
CA PHE A 343 2.43 -13.43 5.40
C PHE A 343 1.28 -12.60 4.83
N ARG A 344 0.46 -11.97 5.69
CA ARG A 344 -0.60 -11.04 5.26
C ARG A 344 -0.05 -9.87 4.47
N ARG A 345 1.04 -9.27 4.97
CA ARG A 345 1.72 -8.15 4.33
C ARG A 345 2.25 -8.53 2.95
N PHE A 346 2.93 -9.68 2.86
CA PHE A 346 3.40 -10.23 1.59
C PHE A 346 2.25 -10.50 0.62
N ALA A 347 1.22 -11.24 1.04
CA ALA A 347 0.10 -11.61 0.19
C ALA A 347 -0.70 -10.40 -0.31
N ARG A 348 -0.87 -9.36 0.54
CA ARG A 348 -1.51 -8.10 0.14
C ARG A 348 -0.76 -7.42 -0.99
N ASN A 349 0.57 -7.41 -0.95
CA ASN A 349 1.40 -6.78 -1.97
C ASN A 349 1.46 -7.60 -3.26
N THR A 350 1.38 -8.93 -3.18
CA THR A 350 1.54 -9.82 -4.34
C THR A 350 0.24 -10.08 -5.09
N THR A 351 -0.85 -10.43 -4.38
CA THR A 351 -2.13 -10.80 -5.03
C THR A 351 -3.30 -9.92 -4.63
N GLY A 352 -3.21 -9.19 -3.51
CA GLY A 352 -4.28 -8.33 -2.99
C GLY A 352 -5.55 -9.07 -2.52
N MET A 353 -5.59 -10.41 -2.61
CA MET A 353 -6.79 -11.21 -2.39
C MET A 353 -6.74 -12.00 -1.07
N LYS A 354 -7.53 -11.57 -0.09
CA LYS A 354 -7.79 -12.34 1.13
C LYS A 354 -8.89 -13.38 0.86
N GLY A 355 -8.62 -14.66 1.13
CA GLY A 355 -9.63 -15.71 1.07
C GLY A 355 -10.43 -15.85 2.37
N LYS A 356 -11.40 -16.77 2.38
CA LYS A 356 -12.20 -17.11 3.56
C LYS A 356 -11.39 -18.03 4.49
N GLN A 357 -11.63 -17.94 5.81
CA GLN A 357 -11.14 -18.89 6.83
C GLN A 357 -9.61 -19.15 6.83
N GLY A 358 -8.79 -18.12 6.56
CA GLY A 358 -7.33 -18.25 6.62
C GLY A 358 -6.67 -18.89 5.39
N PHE A 359 -7.41 -19.04 4.29
CA PHE A 359 -6.83 -19.37 2.99
C PHE A 359 -6.54 -18.10 2.18
N TYR A 360 -5.48 -18.11 1.37
CA TYR A 360 -5.13 -17.03 0.44
C TYR A 360 -5.22 -17.57 -0.99
N LYS A 361 -5.86 -16.80 -1.89
CA LYS A 361 -5.98 -17.14 -3.31
C LYS A 361 -4.83 -16.53 -4.09
N GLY A 362 -4.43 -17.19 -5.17
CA GLY A 362 -3.37 -16.69 -6.06
C GLY A 362 -1.96 -17.09 -5.62
N ILE A 363 -1.80 -17.78 -4.48
CA ILE A 363 -0.52 -18.18 -3.92
C ILE A 363 -0.58 -19.68 -3.62
N ALA A 364 0.45 -20.41 -4.02
CA ALA A 364 0.65 -21.81 -3.67
C ALA A 364 2.05 -21.99 -3.07
N LEU A 365 2.20 -22.98 -2.20
CA LEU A 365 3.52 -23.46 -1.79
C LEU A 365 4.09 -24.28 -2.94
N VAL A 366 5.31 -23.97 -3.36
CA VAL A 366 6.10 -24.83 -4.24
C VAL A 366 6.29 -26.13 -3.45
N GLN A 367 5.62 -27.20 -3.89
CA GLN A 367 5.83 -28.52 -3.31
C GLN A 367 7.22 -29.01 -3.71
N LYS A 368 8.27 -28.53 -3.05
CA LYS A 368 9.55 -29.22 -3.04
C LYS A 368 9.36 -30.49 -2.21
N ALA A 369 10.03 -31.57 -2.62
CA ALA A 369 10.07 -32.83 -1.87
C ALA A 369 10.22 -32.52 -0.37
N ASP A 370 9.46 -33.23 0.48
CA ASP A 370 9.45 -33.02 1.93
C ASP A 370 10.90 -32.91 2.44
N ALA A 371 11.16 -32.24 3.57
CA ALA A 371 12.52 -32.06 4.13
C ALA A 371 13.31 -33.38 4.34
N PHE A 372 12.65 -34.53 4.21
CA PHE A 372 13.24 -35.87 4.18
C PHE A 372 13.61 -36.38 2.77
N GLY A 373 13.56 -35.52 1.74
CA GLY A 373 13.85 -35.88 0.34
C GLY A 373 12.83 -36.81 -0.31
N TYR A 374 11.76 -37.20 0.38
CA TYR A 374 10.75 -38.05 -0.22
C TYR A 374 9.92 -37.23 -1.21
N PRO A 375 9.89 -37.62 -2.50
CA PRO A 375 8.87 -37.12 -3.40
C PRO A 375 7.54 -37.49 -2.76
N THR A 376 6.63 -36.52 -2.60
CA THR A 376 5.25 -36.83 -2.19
C THR A 376 4.72 -37.91 -3.12
N ALA A 377 3.80 -38.76 -2.66
CA ALA A 377 3.29 -39.87 -3.48
C ALA A 377 2.83 -39.42 -4.88
N GLN A 378 2.41 -38.16 -5.03
CA GLN A 378 2.10 -37.51 -6.30
C GLN A 378 3.31 -37.37 -7.24
N PHE A 379 4.49 -37.00 -6.75
CA PHE A 379 5.70 -36.95 -7.57
C PHE A 379 6.21 -38.34 -7.95
N ARG A 380 6.12 -39.32 -7.03
CA ARG A 380 6.47 -40.72 -7.36
C ARG A 380 5.60 -41.24 -8.48
N TRP A 381 4.29 -41.04 -8.38
CA TRP A 381 3.36 -41.44 -9.43
C TRP A 381 3.64 -40.71 -10.75
N ALA A 382 3.94 -39.40 -10.73
CA ALA A 382 4.27 -38.66 -11.94
C ALA A 382 5.58 -39.11 -12.61
N GLU A 383 6.62 -39.43 -11.82
CA GLU A 383 7.86 -40.00 -12.33
C GLU A 383 7.68 -41.42 -12.87
N GLU A 384 6.91 -42.26 -12.18
CA GLU A 384 6.55 -43.61 -12.62
C GLU A 384 5.73 -43.57 -13.92
N GLU A 385 4.75 -42.67 -14.00
CA GLU A 385 3.94 -42.48 -15.20
C GLU A 385 4.79 -41.98 -16.38
N LYS A 386 5.75 -41.08 -16.12
CA LYS A 386 6.70 -40.63 -17.16
C LYS A 386 7.59 -41.77 -17.63
N LYS A 387 8.15 -42.57 -16.71
CA LYS A 387 8.93 -43.77 -17.05
C LYS A 387 8.11 -44.78 -17.85
N ARG A 388 6.85 -45.03 -17.45
CA ARG A 388 5.95 -45.92 -18.19
C ARG A 388 5.70 -45.42 -19.60
N ARG A 389 5.46 -44.11 -19.78
CA ARG A 389 5.29 -43.51 -21.11
C ARG A 389 6.55 -43.56 -21.95
N ASP A 390 7.72 -43.28 -21.37
CA ASP A 390 8.99 -43.36 -22.08
C ASP A 390 9.30 -44.80 -22.52
N GLU A 391 8.93 -45.78 -21.70
CA GLU A 391 9.04 -47.21 -22.04
C GLU A 391 8.02 -47.65 -23.09
N GLU A 392 6.77 -47.17 -23.03
CA GLU A 392 5.75 -47.36 -24.07
C GLU A 392 6.23 -46.77 -25.41
N VAL A 393 6.83 -45.57 -25.40
CA VAL A 393 7.39 -44.93 -26.61
C VAL A 393 8.61 -45.69 -27.13
N ARG A 394 9.49 -46.18 -26.25
CA ARG A 394 10.64 -47.01 -26.64
C ARG A 394 10.17 -48.30 -27.31
N LYS A 395 9.20 -48.99 -26.70
CA LYS A 395 8.63 -50.23 -27.25
C LYS A 395 7.95 -49.99 -28.59
N ALA A 396 7.15 -48.93 -28.72
CA ALA A 396 6.53 -48.57 -29.99
C ALA A 396 7.55 -48.26 -31.10
N ARG A 397 8.72 -47.69 -30.75
CA ARG A 397 9.81 -47.48 -31.72
C ARG A 397 10.49 -48.79 -32.13
N GLU A 398 10.69 -49.71 -31.20
CA GLU A 398 11.25 -51.03 -31.47
C GLU A 398 10.32 -51.84 -32.37
N ASP A 399 9.02 -51.88 -32.05
CA ASP A 399 7.98 -52.54 -32.85
C ASP A 399 7.90 -51.94 -34.26
N ALA A 400 7.98 -50.61 -34.39
CA ALA A 400 8.00 -49.93 -35.69
C ALA A 400 9.25 -50.26 -36.52
N ALA A 401 10.42 -50.37 -35.88
CA ALA A 401 11.66 -50.75 -36.54
C ALA A 401 11.68 -52.23 -36.97
N GLU A 402 11.04 -53.11 -36.20
CA GLU A 402 10.86 -54.51 -36.57
C GLU A 402 9.87 -54.68 -37.73
N ALA A 403 8.75 -53.95 -37.70
CA ALA A 403 7.80 -53.91 -38.81
C ALA A 403 8.45 -53.39 -40.11
N ALA A 404 9.33 -52.38 -40.02
CA ALA A 404 10.08 -51.90 -41.17
C ALA A 404 11.04 -52.97 -41.73
N ARG A 405 11.74 -53.72 -40.87
CA ARG A 405 12.61 -54.84 -41.30
C ARG A 405 11.83 -55.95 -41.97
N MET A 406 10.67 -56.34 -41.41
CA MET A 406 9.79 -57.34 -42.02
C MET A 406 9.25 -56.86 -43.37
N ALA A 407 8.91 -55.58 -43.51
CA ALA A 407 8.46 -55.01 -44.78
C ALA A 407 9.58 -55.00 -45.85
N GLU A 408 10.82 -54.70 -45.45
CA GLU A 408 11.98 -54.74 -46.33
C GLU A 408 12.30 -56.18 -46.79
N GLU A 409 12.26 -57.16 -45.87
CA GLU A 409 12.44 -58.57 -46.21
C GLU A 409 11.33 -59.08 -47.14
N ALA A 410 10.07 -58.69 -46.90
CA ALA A 410 8.96 -59.00 -47.79
C ALA A 410 9.15 -58.37 -49.18
N ALA A 411 9.66 -57.14 -49.26
CA ALA A 411 9.96 -56.47 -50.52
C ALA A 411 11.11 -57.15 -51.28
N MET A 412 12.15 -57.62 -50.57
CA MET A 412 13.25 -58.40 -51.15
C MET A 412 12.74 -59.72 -51.75
N ARG A 413 11.95 -60.50 -50.99
CA ARG A 413 11.35 -61.74 -51.49
C ARG A 413 10.42 -61.50 -52.68
N ALA A 414 9.69 -60.37 -52.71
CA ALA A 414 8.85 -60.00 -53.84
C ALA A 414 9.67 -59.70 -55.10
N ARG A 415 10.87 -59.11 -54.96
CA ARG A 415 11.80 -58.86 -56.08
C ARG A 415 12.41 -60.16 -56.62
N GLU A 416 12.87 -61.05 -55.74
CA GLU A 416 13.39 -62.37 -56.13
C GLU A 416 12.35 -63.17 -56.92
N ASN A 417 11.12 -63.24 -56.40
CA ASN A 417 10.01 -63.90 -57.12
C ASN A 417 9.69 -63.24 -58.47
N ALA A 418 9.83 -61.91 -58.59
CA ALA A 418 9.61 -61.21 -59.84
C ALA A 418 10.71 -61.56 -60.87
N ASP A 419 11.97 -61.60 -60.46
CA ASP A 419 13.09 -61.97 -61.33
C ASP A 419 12.97 -63.41 -61.83
N ASP A 420 12.55 -64.36 -60.97
CA ASP A 420 12.27 -65.75 -61.36
C ASP A 420 11.17 -65.84 -62.43
N THR A 421 10.11 -65.04 -62.31
CA THR A 421 9.03 -65.01 -63.32
C THR A 421 9.47 -64.38 -64.64
N VAL A 422 10.37 -63.40 -64.61
CA VAL A 422 10.96 -62.81 -65.83
C VAL A 422 11.91 -63.80 -66.50
N GLY A 423 12.71 -64.52 -65.71
CA GLY A 423 13.58 -65.61 -66.17
C GLY A 423 12.80 -66.68 -66.93
N LYS A 424 11.76 -67.25 -66.31
CA LYS A 424 10.88 -68.24 -66.98
C LYS A 424 10.27 -67.72 -68.27
N LYS A 425 9.76 -66.49 -68.29
CA LYS A 425 9.21 -65.89 -69.53
C LYS A 425 10.26 -65.74 -70.63
N ARG A 426 11.53 -65.50 -70.29
CA ARG A 426 12.63 -65.46 -71.26
C ARG A 426 12.97 -66.84 -71.79
N GLU A 427 13.07 -67.84 -70.92
CA GLU A 427 13.31 -69.23 -71.31
C GLU A 427 12.18 -69.74 -72.23
N ASP A 428 10.92 -69.54 -71.85
CA ASP A 428 9.75 -69.90 -72.67
C ASP A 428 9.78 -69.19 -74.04
N ALA A 429 10.24 -67.94 -74.09
CA ALA A 429 10.34 -67.17 -75.34
C ALA A 429 11.50 -67.65 -76.22
N GLU A 430 12.63 -68.05 -75.64
CA GLU A 430 13.76 -68.64 -76.37
C GLU A 430 13.43 -70.04 -76.89
N GLU A 431 12.75 -70.86 -76.10
CA GLU A 431 12.29 -72.19 -76.50
C GLU A 431 11.27 -72.10 -77.66
N LYS A 432 10.37 -71.10 -77.61
CA LYS A 432 9.47 -70.79 -78.73
C LYS A 432 10.22 -70.40 -80.00
N LYS A 433 11.29 -69.60 -79.89
CA LYS A 433 12.12 -69.21 -81.04
C LYS A 433 12.83 -70.41 -81.66
N ARG A 434 13.44 -71.28 -80.83
CA ARG A 434 14.11 -72.50 -81.32
C ARG A 434 13.15 -73.45 -82.02
N SER A 435 11.90 -73.51 -81.56
CA SER A 435 10.85 -74.35 -82.16
C SER A 435 10.34 -73.83 -83.53
N GLN A 436 10.65 -72.60 -83.92
CA GLN A 436 10.28 -72.02 -85.22
C GLN A 436 11.40 -72.14 -86.28
N GLU A 437 12.63 -72.41 -85.88
CA GLU A 437 13.80 -72.54 -86.78
C GLU A 437 14.04 -73.99 -87.26
N VAL A 438 13.36 -74.97 -86.66
CA VAL A 438 13.33 -76.39 -87.08
C VAL A 438 12.07 -76.64 -87.88
#